data_AF-A0A960JUA3-F1
#
_entry.id   AF-A0A960JUA3-F1
#
_cell.length_a   1.000
_cell.length_b   1.000
_cell.length_c   1.000
_cell.angle_alpha   90.00
_cell.angle_beta   90.00
_cell.angle_gamma   90.00
#
_symmetry.space_group_name_H-M   'P 1'
#
loop_
_entity.id
_entity.type
_entity.pdbx_description
1 polymer ?
#
loop_
_entity_poly.entity_id
_entity_poly.type
_entity_poly.pdbx_seq_one_letter_code
_entity_poly.pdbx_strand_id
1 'polypeptide(L)'
;MPAVEPSNNADAPVVVSGPGLPILDDARWTGNSCWAELRLVELITGWMAVEPRHERSLHLWTVRADAAKRGEMWFERLPMLREFPRSEFIKPTSDQEQAQFEAWAHLDDPDNTGLRNAALSEALIALRERYEAHCELAVGPADGPTRWALAEALRSL
;
A
#
# COMPACT_ATOMS: atom_id res chain seq x y z
N MET A 1 1.57 37.91 51.22
CA MET A 1 1.78 36.77 50.31
C MET A 1 0.42 36.13 50.06
N PRO A 2 -0.16 36.21 48.86
CA PRO A 2 -1.39 35.47 48.58
C PRO A 2 -1.05 34.03 48.20
N ALA A 3 -1.86 33.08 48.69
CA ALA A 3 -1.76 31.67 48.36
C ALA A 3 -2.19 31.46 46.90
N VAL A 4 -1.33 30.80 46.12
CA VAL A 4 -1.63 30.37 44.76
C VAL A 4 -2.42 29.07 44.87
N GLU A 5 -3.70 29.09 44.52
CA GLU A 5 -4.52 27.89 44.36
C GLU A 5 -4.04 27.09 43.13
N PRO A 6 -3.95 25.75 43.21
CA PRO A 6 -3.61 24.95 42.06
C PRO A 6 -4.79 24.93 41.08
N SER A 7 -4.56 25.49 39.89
CA SER A 7 -5.44 25.35 38.73
C SER A 7 -5.66 23.86 38.44
N ASN A 8 -6.84 23.36 38.80
CA ASN A 8 -7.28 22.02 38.49
C ASN A 8 -7.66 21.98 37.00
N ASN A 9 -6.73 21.51 36.17
CA ASN A 9 -6.88 21.41 34.72
C ASN A 9 -7.79 20.21 34.35
N ALA A 10 -9.00 20.19 34.91
CA ALA A 10 -9.95 19.09 34.84
C ALA A 10 -10.82 19.10 33.56
N ASP A 11 -10.56 20.03 32.63
CA ASP A 11 -11.41 20.28 31.47
C ASP A 11 -10.65 20.12 30.13
N ALA A 12 -9.51 19.43 30.14
CA ALA A 12 -8.91 18.98 28.89
C ALA A 12 -9.87 17.97 28.25
N PRO A 13 -10.39 18.22 27.03
CA PRO A 13 -11.31 17.29 26.39
C PRO A 13 -10.60 15.95 26.26
N VAL A 14 -11.16 14.92 26.90
CA VAL A 14 -10.73 13.54 26.69
C VAL A 14 -11.00 13.25 25.21
N VAL A 15 -9.95 13.30 24.40
CA VAL A 15 -9.99 12.88 23.01
C VAL A 15 -10.14 11.36 23.03
N VAL A 16 -11.39 10.90 23.10
CA VAL A 16 -11.72 9.49 22.85
C VAL A 16 -11.57 9.28 21.35
N SER A 17 -10.34 9.04 20.91
CA SER A 17 -10.09 8.49 19.58
C SER A 17 -10.72 7.10 19.54
N GLY A 18 -11.56 6.84 18.54
CA GLY A 18 -12.16 5.51 18.34
C GLY A 18 -11.08 4.42 18.26
N PRO A 19 -11.41 3.17 18.62
CA PRO A 19 -10.47 2.08 18.45
C PRO A 19 -10.09 2.00 16.97
N GLY A 20 -8.79 1.96 16.68
CA GLY A 20 -8.29 1.63 15.35
C GLY A 20 -8.80 0.25 14.89
N LEU A 21 -8.54 -0.10 13.63
CA LEU A 21 -8.93 -1.40 13.08
C LEU A 21 -8.44 -2.57 13.96
N PRO A 22 -9.21 -3.67 14.08
CA PRO A 22 -8.72 -4.89 14.71
C PRO A 22 -7.40 -5.32 14.06
N ILE A 23 -6.43 -5.74 14.88
CA ILE A 23 -5.05 -6.03 14.43
C ILE A 23 -4.99 -7.04 13.27
N LEU A 24 -5.90 -8.01 13.22
CA LEU A 24 -5.95 -9.01 12.14
C LEU A 24 -6.51 -8.44 10.83
N ASP A 25 -7.42 -7.46 10.91
CA ASP A 25 -7.96 -6.79 9.74
C ASP A 25 -6.93 -5.83 9.14
N ASP A 26 -6.20 -5.10 9.99
CA ASP A 26 -5.09 -4.25 9.54
C ASP A 26 -3.92 -5.07 8.98
N ALA A 27 -3.57 -6.20 9.62
CA ALA A 27 -2.56 -7.13 9.09
C ALA A 27 -2.96 -7.71 7.73
N ARG A 28 -4.24 -8.06 7.55
CA ARG A 28 -4.77 -8.52 6.26
C ARG A 28 -4.69 -7.42 5.21
N TRP A 29 -5.13 -6.20 5.52
CA TRP A 29 -5.04 -5.09 4.58
C TRP A 29 -3.59 -4.78 4.19
N THR A 30 -2.68 -4.78 5.16
CA THR A 30 -1.24 -4.56 4.95
C THR A 30 -0.65 -5.65 4.07
N GLY A 31 -1.02 -6.91 4.31
CA GLY A 31 -0.55 -8.05 3.53
C GLY A 31 -1.07 -8.05 2.10
N ASN A 32 -2.35 -7.69 1.90
CA ASN A 32 -2.93 -7.53 0.57
C ASN A 32 -2.25 -6.39 -0.21
N SER A 33 -1.95 -5.29 0.46
CA SER A 33 -1.22 -4.16 -0.14
C SER A 33 0.21 -4.54 -0.51
N CYS A 34 0.90 -5.29 0.36
CA CYS A 34 2.21 -5.85 0.07
C CYS A 34 2.16 -6.78 -1.17
N TRP A 35 1.17 -7.67 -1.22
CA TRP A 35 0.99 -8.57 -2.36
C TRP A 35 0.80 -7.80 -3.67
N ALA A 36 -0.07 -6.77 -3.69
CA ALA A 36 -0.35 -6.00 -4.90
C ALA A 36 0.91 -5.27 -5.42
N GLU A 37 1.71 -4.70 -4.52
CA GLU A 37 2.97 -4.04 -4.88
C GLU A 37 4.01 -5.02 -5.45
N LEU A 38 4.15 -6.20 -4.83
CA LEU A 38 5.06 -7.24 -5.33
C LEU A 38 4.63 -7.75 -6.71
N ARG A 39 3.32 -7.93 -6.94
CA ARG A 39 2.79 -8.33 -8.25
C ARG A 39 2.98 -7.25 -9.30
N LEU A 40 2.86 -5.99 -8.93
CA LEU A 40 3.19 -4.88 -9.83
C LEU A 40 4.68 -4.89 -10.22
N VAL A 41 5.58 -5.17 -9.27
CA VAL A 41 7.02 -5.34 -9.57
C VAL A 41 7.26 -6.49 -10.56
N GLU A 42 6.66 -7.65 -10.35
CA GLU A 42 6.77 -8.80 -11.25
C GLU A 42 6.24 -8.47 -12.65
N LEU A 43 5.05 -7.85 -12.71
CA LEU A 43 4.39 -7.43 -13.95
C LEU A 43 5.28 -6.50 -14.78
N ILE A 44 5.77 -5.43 -14.14
CA ILE A 44 6.62 -4.44 -14.82
C ILE A 44 7.95 -5.07 -15.24
N THR A 45 8.52 -5.97 -14.43
CA THR A 45 9.75 -6.69 -14.79
C THR A 45 9.57 -7.49 -16.08
N GLY A 46 8.44 -8.19 -16.22
CA GLY A 46 8.09 -8.91 -17.45
C GLY A 46 7.94 -7.98 -18.64
N TRP A 47 7.18 -6.89 -18.49
CA TRP A 47 6.96 -5.92 -19.57
C TRP A 47 8.23 -5.20 -20.03
N MET A 48 9.15 -4.91 -19.10
CA MET A 48 10.45 -4.31 -19.44
C MET A 48 11.29 -5.21 -20.35
N ALA A 49 11.14 -6.53 -20.28
CA ALA A 49 11.90 -7.46 -21.13
C ALA A 49 11.49 -7.37 -22.62
N VAL A 50 10.31 -6.81 -22.90
CA VAL A 50 9.69 -6.76 -24.24
C VAL A 50 9.37 -5.33 -24.70
N GLU A 51 9.75 -4.32 -23.92
CA GLU A 51 9.49 -2.91 -24.24
C GLU A 51 10.55 -2.39 -25.24
N PRO A 52 10.17 -2.04 -26.48
CA PRO A 52 11.13 -1.60 -27.49
C PRO A 52 11.59 -0.15 -27.30
N ARG A 53 10.84 0.68 -26.55
CA ARG A 53 11.16 2.11 -26.40
C ARG A 53 11.97 2.37 -25.13
N HIS A 54 13.13 2.99 -25.29
CA HIS A 54 14.04 3.30 -24.18
C HIS A 54 13.41 4.21 -23.12
N GLU A 55 12.77 5.31 -23.54
CA GLU A 55 12.12 6.27 -22.63
C GLU A 55 11.04 5.59 -21.75
N ARG A 56 10.31 4.65 -22.33
CA ARG A 56 9.30 3.86 -21.61
C ARG A 56 9.95 2.87 -20.65
N SER A 57 11.03 2.23 -21.06
CA SER A 57 11.80 1.36 -20.17
C SER A 57 12.30 2.12 -18.93
N LEU A 58 12.74 3.38 -19.08
CA LEU A 58 13.12 4.24 -17.96
C LEU A 58 11.93 4.56 -17.05
N HIS A 59 10.78 4.93 -17.63
CA HIS A 59 9.56 5.17 -16.86
C HIS A 59 9.13 3.93 -16.06
N LEU A 60 9.08 2.76 -16.71
CA LEU A 60 8.77 1.47 -16.08
C LEU A 60 9.77 1.15 -14.96
N TRP A 61 11.05 1.46 -15.14
CA TRP A 61 12.06 1.26 -14.10
C TRP A 61 11.76 2.08 -12.83
N THR A 62 11.40 3.36 -12.99
CA THR A 62 11.00 4.22 -11.86
C THR A 62 9.78 3.67 -11.14
N VAL A 63 8.70 3.37 -11.88
CA VAL A 63 7.46 2.86 -11.26
C VAL A 63 7.70 1.52 -10.56
N ARG A 64 8.51 0.64 -11.14
CA ARG A 64 8.92 -0.62 -10.52
C ARG A 64 9.71 -0.40 -9.23
N ALA A 65 10.64 0.56 -9.22
CA ALA A 65 11.45 0.86 -8.04
C ALA A 65 10.57 1.41 -6.90
N ASP A 66 9.63 2.31 -7.22
CA ASP A 66 8.68 2.83 -6.25
C ASP A 66 7.76 1.73 -5.69
N ALA A 67 7.27 0.84 -6.55
CA ALA A 67 6.47 -0.32 -6.14
C ALA A 67 7.25 -1.26 -5.21
N ALA A 68 8.52 -1.55 -5.52
CA ALA A 68 9.37 -2.37 -4.66
C ALA A 68 9.55 -1.75 -3.27
N LYS A 69 9.80 -0.44 -3.21
CA LYS A 69 9.93 0.31 -1.94
C LYS A 69 8.63 0.26 -1.13
N ARG A 70 7.47 0.46 -1.77
CA ARG A 70 6.16 0.33 -1.10
C ARG A 70 5.91 -1.10 -0.61
N GLY A 71 6.23 -2.11 -1.42
CA GLY A 71 6.09 -3.51 -1.05
C GLY A 71 6.92 -3.88 0.19
N GLU A 72 8.18 -3.45 0.24
CA GLU A 72 9.05 -3.62 1.42
C GLU A 72 8.48 -2.89 2.65
N MET A 73 8.06 -1.64 2.47
CA MET A 73 7.45 -0.83 3.53
C MET A 73 6.22 -1.50 4.15
N TRP A 74 5.37 -2.16 3.34
CA TRP A 74 4.23 -2.93 3.83
C TRP A 74 4.65 -4.25 4.47
N PHE A 75 5.62 -4.95 3.89
CA PHE A 75 6.15 -6.19 4.45
C PHE A 75 6.70 -6.00 5.87
N GLU A 76 7.46 -4.94 6.10
CA GLU A 76 8.04 -4.61 7.40
C GLU A 76 6.98 -4.35 8.48
N ARG A 77 5.81 -3.84 8.07
CA ARG A 77 4.67 -3.53 8.95
C ARG A 77 3.85 -4.74 9.34
N LEU A 78 3.98 -5.86 8.62
CA LEU A 78 3.26 -7.07 8.99
C LEU A 78 3.67 -7.54 10.39
N PRO A 79 2.70 -7.86 11.27
CA PRO A 79 3.02 -8.32 12.60
C PRO A 79 3.73 -9.68 12.54
N MET A 80 4.68 -9.88 13.43
CA MET A 80 5.32 -11.20 13.61
C MET A 80 4.59 -11.93 14.73
N LEU A 81 3.48 -12.59 14.40
CA LEU A 81 2.74 -13.41 15.35
C LEU A 81 3.22 -14.86 15.23
N ARG A 82 3.48 -15.52 16.37
CA ARG A 82 3.94 -16.92 16.37
C ARG A 82 2.96 -17.86 15.67
N GLU A 83 1.67 -17.55 15.76
CA GLU A 83 0.57 -18.34 15.22
C GLU A 83 0.22 -17.96 13.77
N PHE A 84 0.66 -16.79 13.30
CA PHE A 84 0.37 -16.27 11.96
C PHE A 84 1.65 -15.70 11.32
N PRO A 85 2.42 -16.52 10.57
CA PRO A 85 3.58 -16.04 9.84
C PRO A 85 3.17 -14.98 8.80
N ARG A 86 4.05 -14.01 8.55
CA ARG A 86 3.80 -12.89 7.62
C ARG A 86 3.29 -13.34 6.24
N SER A 87 3.83 -14.44 5.74
CA SER A 87 3.46 -15.02 4.44
C SER A 87 1.98 -15.38 4.31
N GLU A 88 1.27 -15.64 5.40
CA GLU A 88 -0.18 -15.95 5.36
C GLU A 88 -1.06 -14.73 5.05
N PHE A 89 -0.51 -13.53 5.26
CA PHE A 89 -1.18 -12.27 4.96
C PHE A 89 -0.87 -11.76 3.55
N ILE A 90 0.25 -12.17 2.94
CA ILE A 90 0.67 -11.69 1.62
C ILE A 90 -0.07 -12.49 0.53
N LYS A 91 -1.30 -12.07 0.24
CA LYS A 91 -2.20 -12.71 -0.72
C LYS A 91 -3.10 -11.66 -1.37
N PRO A 92 -3.73 -11.96 -2.52
CA PRO A 92 -4.67 -11.02 -3.15
C PRO A 92 -5.86 -10.73 -2.23
N THR A 93 -6.50 -9.58 -2.46
CA THR A 93 -7.76 -9.24 -1.79
C THR A 93 -8.90 -10.15 -2.24
N SER A 94 -8.86 -10.58 -3.51
CA SER A 94 -9.85 -11.47 -4.11
C SER A 94 -9.26 -12.25 -5.29
N ASP A 95 -9.90 -13.34 -5.66
CA ASP A 95 -9.55 -14.12 -6.86
C ASP A 95 -9.64 -13.26 -8.13
N GLN A 96 -10.53 -12.26 -8.15
CA GLN A 96 -10.66 -11.32 -9.25
C GLN A 96 -9.42 -10.42 -9.39
N GLU A 97 -8.89 -9.90 -8.27
CA GLU A 97 -7.65 -9.11 -8.29
C GLU A 97 -6.48 -9.96 -8.79
N GLN A 98 -6.40 -11.22 -8.35
CA GLN A 98 -5.39 -12.15 -8.85
C GLN A 98 -5.51 -12.39 -10.35
N ALA A 99 -6.71 -12.73 -10.83
CA ALA A 99 -6.96 -12.98 -12.24
C ALA A 99 -6.64 -11.75 -13.11
N GLN A 100 -6.89 -10.54 -12.59
CA GLN A 100 -6.58 -9.30 -13.28
C GLN A 100 -5.07 -9.12 -13.48
N PHE A 101 -4.26 -9.31 -12.43
CA PHE A 101 -2.80 -9.25 -12.54
C PHE A 101 -2.25 -10.35 -13.46
N GLU A 102 -2.82 -11.54 -13.44
CA GLU A 102 -2.46 -12.64 -14.36
C GLU A 102 -2.79 -12.27 -15.82
N ALA A 103 -3.96 -11.70 -16.08
CA ALA A 103 -4.33 -11.24 -17.41
C ALA A 103 -3.38 -10.16 -17.95
N TRP A 104 -3.00 -9.19 -17.11
CA TRP A 104 -2.03 -8.16 -17.46
C TRP A 104 -0.63 -8.73 -17.73
N ALA A 105 -0.22 -9.79 -17.03
CA ALA A 105 1.06 -10.45 -17.24
C ALA A 105 1.20 -11.07 -18.65
N HIS A 106 0.08 -11.41 -19.29
CA HIS A 106 0.03 -11.92 -20.66
C HIS A 106 0.11 -10.82 -21.75
N LEU A 107 0.36 -9.56 -21.38
CA LEU A 107 0.62 -8.47 -22.33
C LEU A 107 2.11 -8.42 -22.75
N ASP A 108 2.68 -9.57 -23.09
CA ASP A 108 4.09 -9.79 -23.40
C ASP A 108 4.47 -9.51 -24.87
N ASP A 109 3.49 -9.35 -25.76
CA ASP A 109 3.75 -8.89 -27.13
C ASP A 109 4.30 -7.43 -27.14
N PRO A 110 5.41 -7.13 -27.84
CA PRO A 110 5.90 -5.76 -28.04
C PRO A 110 4.84 -4.77 -28.58
N ASP A 111 3.89 -5.24 -29.39
CA ASP A 111 2.83 -4.43 -29.99
C ASP A 111 1.73 -4.05 -28.97
N ASN A 112 1.66 -4.74 -27.82
CA ASN A 112 0.71 -4.46 -26.74
C ASN A 112 1.07 -3.24 -25.87
N THR A 113 1.98 -2.40 -26.34
CA THR A 113 2.44 -1.20 -25.62
C THR A 113 1.29 -0.34 -25.07
N GLY A 114 0.23 -0.12 -25.87
CA GLY A 114 -0.95 0.65 -25.45
C GLY A 114 -1.76 -0.04 -24.35
N LEU A 115 -1.92 -1.36 -24.44
CA LEU A 115 -2.63 -2.15 -23.44
C LEU A 115 -1.85 -2.20 -22.11
N ARG A 116 -0.51 -2.33 -22.16
CA ARG A 116 0.35 -2.25 -20.98
C ARG A 116 0.22 -0.90 -20.27
N ASN A 117 0.09 0.18 -21.02
CA ASN A 117 -0.16 1.51 -20.45
C ASN A 117 -1.50 1.59 -19.73
N ALA A 118 -2.56 1.13 -20.37
CA ALA A 118 -3.89 1.12 -19.76
C ALA A 118 -3.88 0.29 -18.47
N ALA A 119 -3.31 -0.92 -18.54
CA ALA A 119 -3.15 -1.81 -17.39
C ALA A 119 -2.32 -1.19 -16.26
N LEU A 120 -1.20 -0.53 -16.59
CA LEU A 120 -0.39 0.18 -15.59
C LEU A 120 -1.18 1.28 -14.90
N SER A 121 -1.86 2.13 -15.67
CA SER A 121 -2.69 3.21 -15.13
C SER A 121 -3.81 2.66 -14.23
N GLU A 122 -4.50 1.60 -14.66
CA GLU A 122 -5.53 0.93 -13.86
C GLU A 122 -4.96 0.39 -12.54
N ALA A 123 -3.80 -0.28 -12.57
CA ALA A 123 -3.15 -0.78 -11.38
C ALA A 123 -2.78 0.34 -10.39
N LEU A 124 -2.22 1.46 -10.90
CA LEU A 124 -1.83 2.60 -10.07
C LEU A 124 -3.04 3.34 -9.48
N ILE A 125 -4.13 3.47 -10.25
CA ILE A 125 -5.39 4.04 -9.76
C ILE A 125 -5.97 3.16 -8.65
N ALA A 126 -6.05 1.85 -8.86
CA ALA A 126 -6.57 0.92 -7.84
C ALA A 126 -5.75 0.95 -6.54
N LEU A 127 -4.41 1.06 -6.65
CA LEU A 127 -3.53 1.23 -5.48
C LEU A 127 -3.78 2.55 -4.76
N ARG A 128 -3.94 3.65 -5.51
CA ARG A 128 -4.26 4.96 -4.93
C ARG A 128 -5.58 4.92 -4.17
N GLU A 129 -6.63 4.40 -4.79
CA GLU A 129 -7.97 4.27 -4.18
C GLU A 129 -7.91 3.41 -2.91
N ARG A 130 -7.19 2.29 -2.95
CA ARG A 130 -6.95 1.43 -1.78
C ARG A 130 -6.30 2.19 -0.62
N TYR A 131 -5.29 3.02 -0.91
CA TYR A 131 -4.55 3.77 0.10
C TYR A 131 -5.37 4.94 0.65
N GLU A 132 -6.08 5.66 -0.20
CA GLU A 132 -6.98 6.74 0.21
C GLU A 132 -8.11 6.21 1.09
N ALA A 133 -8.71 5.07 0.74
CA ALA A 133 -9.71 4.42 1.58
C ALA A 133 -9.16 4.02 2.96
N HIS A 134 -7.90 3.58 3.05
CA HIS A 134 -7.30 3.22 4.34
C HIS A 134 -6.88 4.43 5.18
N CYS A 135 -6.57 5.58 4.56
CA CYS A 135 -6.35 6.83 5.27
C CYS A 135 -7.56 7.24 6.12
N GLU A 136 -8.77 6.96 5.65
CA GLU A 136 -10.02 7.24 6.38
C GLU A 136 -10.20 6.35 7.62
N LEU A 137 -9.55 5.19 7.65
CA LEU A 137 -9.64 4.20 8.73
C LEU A 137 -8.50 4.33 9.75
N ALA A 138 -7.33 4.81 9.32
CA ALA A 138 -6.13 4.96 10.13
C ALA A 138 -6.16 6.25 10.99
N VAL A 139 -7.19 6.44 11.81
CA VAL A 139 -7.47 7.70 12.54
C VAL A 139 -7.07 7.69 14.02
N GLY A 140 -6.63 6.55 14.55
CA GLY A 140 -6.25 6.39 15.95
C GLY A 140 -4.87 6.99 16.28
N PRO A 141 -4.60 7.32 17.57
CA PRO A 141 -3.29 7.83 18.01
C PRO A 141 -2.17 6.81 17.81
N ALA A 142 -2.50 5.51 17.78
CA ALA A 142 -1.56 4.43 17.47
C ALA A 142 -1.22 4.31 15.97
N ASP A 143 -2.00 4.94 15.08
CA ASP A 143 -1.88 4.77 13.62
C ASP A 143 -0.85 5.71 12.99
N GLY A 144 -0.08 6.46 13.79
CA GLY A 144 0.96 7.38 13.31
C GLY A 144 1.91 6.78 12.27
N PRO A 145 2.52 5.60 12.54
CA PRO A 145 3.40 4.92 11.58
C PRO A 145 2.70 4.48 10.28
N THR A 146 1.42 4.10 10.35
CA THR A 146 0.60 3.69 9.19
C THR A 146 0.23 4.90 8.35
N ARG A 147 -0.21 6.00 8.97
CA ARG A 147 -0.48 7.27 8.27
C ARG A 147 0.74 7.82 7.55
N TRP A 148 1.92 7.76 8.18
CA TRP A 148 3.16 8.16 7.52
C TRP A 148 3.45 7.29 6.28
N ALA A 149 3.23 5.98 6.39
CA ALA A 149 3.43 5.03 5.30
C ALA A 149 2.49 5.31 4.13
N LEU A 150 1.20 5.52 4.43
CA LEU A 150 0.19 5.87 3.44
C LEU A 150 0.54 7.17 2.72
N ALA A 151 0.96 8.20 3.45
CA ALA A 151 1.38 9.46 2.87
C ALA A 151 2.63 9.31 1.97
N GLU A 152 3.59 8.47 2.36
CA GLU A 152 4.75 8.15 1.52
C GLU A 152 4.37 7.35 0.27
N ALA A 153 3.51 6.34 0.41
CA ALA A 153 3.02 5.55 -0.70
C ALA A 153 2.31 6.40 -1.75
N LEU A 154 1.37 7.25 -1.31
CA LEU A 154 0.57 8.13 -2.17
C LEU A 154 1.40 9.18 -2.92
N ARG A 155 2.56 9.59 -2.39
CA ARG A 155 3.51 10.50 -3.07
C ARG A 155 4.26 9.84 -4.22
N SER A 156 4.35 8.51 -4.22
CA SER A 156 5.11 7.71 -5.19
C SER A 156 4.22 7.02 -6.24
N LEU A 157 2.91 7.26 -6.19
CA LEU A 157 1.92 6.90 -7.20
C LEU A 157 1.58 8.12 -8.04
#